data_AF-A0A934NFA5-F1
#
_entry.id   AF-A0A934NFA5-F1
#
_cell.length_a   1.000
_cell.length_b   1.000
_cell.length_c   1.000
_cell.angle_alpha   90.00
_cell.angle_beta   90.00
_cell.angle_gamma   90.00
#
_symmetry.space_group_name_H-M   'P 1'
#
loop_
_entity.id
_entity.type
_entity.pdbx_description
1 polymer ?
#
loop_
_entity_poly.entity_id
_entity_poly.type
_entity_poly.pdbx_seq_one_letter_code
_entity_poly.pdbx_strand_id
1 'polypeptide(L)'
;MSEHSEPVGQQPSGAAPTPAVARCGEPGCDGWPLEVCAYVDSRGTACRTHWCRDHGATVRGQSYCRRHAGTIGALGSKANNPRALPDVGHRGASLVRWLYRDLDPTFTRLLESLSSDRDHLLRDNEVAVARDEGGARRWEMSWKLASPAGVRVRISLAVEEADDSIVLVRLGDEVVASGTPPWIEARRRGERLSDEEDAEQRRQFYAFIGDYLTQALQQST
;
A
#
# COMPACT_ATOMS: atom_id res chain seq x y z
N MET A 1 -28.39 -69.68 -30.30
CA MET A 1 -28.08 -69.79 -28.87
C MET A 1 -26.60 -70.17 -28.79
N SER A 2 -25.64 -69.37 -28.37
CA SER A 2 -25.64 -68.08 -27.68
C SER A 2 -24.28 -67.43 -28.00
N GLU A 3 -24.27 -66.17 -28.42
CA GLU A 3 -23.72 -65.00 -27.70
C GLU A 3 -22.19 -64.85 -27.74
N HIS A 4 -21.81 -63.69 -28.28
CA HIS A 4 -20.48 -63.10 -28.28
C HIS A 4 -20.03 -62.77 -26.85
N SER A 5 -18.72 -62.69 -26.62
CA SER A 5 -18.10 -61.57 -25.88
C SER A 5 -16.58 -61.64 -25.95
N GLU A 6 -15.98 -60.65 -26.64
CA GLU A 6 -14.58 -60.28 -26.52
C GLU A 6 -14.30 -59.67 -25.14
N PRO A 7 -13.15 -59.94 -24.50
CA PRO A 7 -12.74 -59.18 -23.33
C PRO A 7 -12.24 -57.80 -23.75
N VAL A 8 -13.03 -56.78 -23.42
CA VAL A 8 -12.68 -55.36 -23.46
C VAL A 8 -11.37 -55.12 -22.71
N GLY A 9 -10.37 -54.59 -23.43
CA GLY A 9 -9.15 -54.05 -22.84
C GLY A 9 -9.50 -52.86 -21.97
N GLN A 10 -9.38 -53.03 -20.65
CA GLN A 10 -9.67 -51.99 -19.69
C GLN A 10 -8.52 -50.99 -19.66
N GLN A 11 -8.82 -49.77 -20.14
CA GLN A 11 -7.93 -48.62 -20.16
C GLN A 11 -7.41 -48.28 -18.75
N PRO A 12 -6.18 -47.76 -18.62
CA PRO A 12 -5.60 -47.40 -17.34
C PRO A 12 -6.43 -46.31 -16.64
N SER A 13 -6.72 -46.59 -15.38
CA SER A 13 -7.40 -45.71 -14.43
C SER A 13 -6.80 -44.30 -14.48
N GLY A 14 -7.66 -43.30 -14.67
CA GLY A 14 -7.26 -41.89 -14.74
C GLY A 14 -6.45 -41.50 -13.52
N ALA A 15 -5.21 -41.08 -13.76
CA ALA A 15 -4.38 -40.45 -12.75
C ALA A 15 -5.14 -39.24 -12.18
N ALA A 16 -5.36 -39.24 -10.86
CA ALA A 16 -5.81 -38.06 -10.16
C ALA A 16 -4.87 -36.89 -10.54
N PRO A 17 -5.40 -35.68 -10.82
CA PRO A 17 -4.55 -34.54 -11.12
C PRO A 17 -3.60 -34.37 -9.93
N THR A 18 -2.30 -34.47 -10.21
CA THR A 18 -1.26 -34.19 -9.22
C THR A 18 -1.57 -32.82 -8.65
N PRO A 19 -1.66 -32.64 -7.32
CA PRO A 19 -1.91 -31.32 -6.76
C PRO A 19 -0.83 -30.41 -7.31
N ALA A 20 -1.24 -29.38 -8.04
CA ALA A 20 -0.31 -28.39 -8.55
C ALA A 20 0.44 -27.86 -7.33
N VAL A 21 1.74 -28.18 -7.26
CA VAL A 21 2.58 -27.75 -6.16
C VAL A 21 2.52 -26.24 -6.18
N ALA A 22 1.86 -25.66 -5.16
CA ALA A 22 1.86 -24.22 -5.00
C ALA A 22 3.33 -23.78 -4.99
N ARG A 23 3.69 -22.78 -5.78
CA ARG A 23 5.02 -22.16 -5.79
C ARG A 23 4.96 -20.79 -5.12
N CYS A 24 6.10 -20.30 -4.66
CA CYS A 24 6.20 -18.92 -4.22
C CYS A 24 5.74 -17.97 -5.35
N GLY A 25 4.95 -16.97 -4.99
CA GLY A 25 4.48 -15.95 -5.94
C GLY A 25 5.53 -14.90 -6.34
N GLU A 26 6.75 -14.96 -5.81
CA GLU A 26 7.84 -14.06 -6.22
C GLU A 26 8.42 -14.52 -7.57
N PRO A 27 8.50 -13.64 -8.58
CA PRO A 27 9.06 -13.98 -9.88
C PRO A 27 10.47 -14.56 -9.77
N GLY A 28 10.70 -15.73 -10.35
CA GLY A 28 12.01 -16.41 -10.34
C GLY A 28 12.35 -17.14 -9.04
N CYS A 29 11.41 -17.23 -8.08
CA CYS A 29 11.60 -18.03 -6.87
C CYS A 29 11.00 -19.43 -7.02
N ASP A 30 11.83 -20.46 -6.86
CA ASP A 30 11.40 -21.86 -6.80
C ASP A 30 11.25 -22.39 -5.36
N GLY A 31 11.31 -21.49 -4.37
CA GLY A 31 11.07 -21.84 -2.98
C GLY A 31 9.67 -22.41 -2.78
N TRP A 32 9.59 -23.49 -2.00
CA TRP A 32 8.31 -24.06 -1.60
C TRP A 32 7.56 -23.04 -0.74
N PRO A 33 6.33 -22.65 -1.12
CA PRO A 33 5.54 -21.78 -0.28
C PRO A 33 5.13 -22.54 0.97
N LEU A 34 5.24 -21.87 2.10
CA LEU A 34 4.88 -22.46 3.38
C LEU A 34 3.45 -22.09 3.74
N GLU A 35 2.98 -20.91 3.33
CA GLU A 35 1.68 -20.39 3.75
C GLU A 35 0.97 -19.58 2.65
N VAL A 36 -0.36 -19.60 2.68
CA VAL A 36 -1.23 -18.72 1.90
C VAL A 36 -1.27 -17.35 2.56
N CYS A 37 -1.26 -16.28 1.77
CA CYS A 37 -1.46 -14.94 2.31
C CYS A 37 -2.82 -14.83 3.01
N ALA A 38 -2.81 -14.49 4.29
CA ALA A 38 -3.99 -14.38 5.16
C ALA A 38 -4.88 -13.14 4.87
N TYR A 39 -4.55 -12.33 3.87
CA TYR A 39 -5.28 -11.10 3.58
C TYR A 39 -6.65 -11.39 2.96
N VAL A 40 -7.68 -10.82 3.57
CA VAL A 40 -9.06 -10.79 3.09
C VAL A 40 -9.52 -9.34 3.12
N ASP A 41 -10.00 -8.82 1.98
CA ASP A 41 -10.47 -7.43 1.91
C ASP A 41 -11.83 -7.21 2.58
N SER A 42 -12.26 -5.94 2.62
CA SER A 42 -13.56 -5.55 3.18
C SER A 42 -14.79 -6.17 2.51
N ARG A 43 -14.63 -6.78 1.33
CA ARG A 43 -15.69 -7.47 0.56
C ARG A 43 -15.62 -9.00 0.72
N GLY A 44 -14.66 -9.52 1.48
CA GLY A 44 -14.46 -10.95 1.67
C GLY A 44 -13.58 -11.61 0.60
N THR A 45 -12.94 -10.84 -0.28
CA THR A 45 -12.05 -11.39 -1.31
C THR A 45 -10.69 -11.72 -0.70
N ALA A 46 -10.27 -12.97 -0.80
CA ALA A 46 -8.95 -13.42 -0.35
C ALA A 46 -7.88 -13.22 -1.43
N CYS A 47 -6.65 -12.88 -1.04
CA CYS A 47 -5.51 -12.72 -1.95
C CYS A 47 -5.10 -14.02 -2.66
N ARG A 48 -5.22 -15.17 -1.98
CA ARG A 48 -4.92 -16.54 -2.49
C ARG A 48 -3.50 -16.77 -3.02
N THR A 49 -2.59 -15.80 -2.90
CA THR A 49 -1.18 -15.99 -3.26
C THR A 49 -0.44 -16.77 -2.18
N HIS A 50 0.60 -17.50 -2.58
CA HIS A 50 1.38 -18.38 -1.72
C HIS A 50 2.83 -17.89 -1.66
N TRP A 51 3.46 -17.92 -0.48
CA TRP A 51 4.79 -17.33 -0.28
C TRP A 51 5.69 -18.22 0.58
N CYS A 52 6.98 -18.29 0.22
CA CYS A 52 7.98 -18.91 1.06
C CYS A 52 8.34 -17.98 2.23
N ARG A 53 9.12 -18.50 3.19
CA ARG A 53 9.57 -17.74 4.36
C ARG A 53 10.34 -16.46 4.00
N ASP A 54 11.06 -16.48 2.88
CA ASP A 54 11.95 -15.37 2.48
C ASP A 54 11.20 -14.22 1.80
N HIS A 55 10.06 -14.50 1.16
CA HIS A 55 9.28 -13.51 0.40
C HIS A 55 7.92 -13.17 1.01
N GLY A 56 7.46 -13.97 1.96
CA GLY A 56 6.36 -13.64 2.86
C GLY A 56 6.82 -12.82 4.05
N ALA A 57 5.87 -12.29 4.81
CA ALA A 57 6.16 -11.67 6.10
C ALA A 57 5.04 -11.98 7.10
N THR A 58 5.44 -12.22 8.35
CA THR A 58 4.50 -12.45 9.44
C THR A 58 4.19 -11.12 10.13
N VAL A 59 2.92 -10.74 10.18
CA VAL A 59 2.44 -9.56 10.89
C VAL A 59 1.36 -10.01 11.87
N ARG A 60 1.55 -9.75 13.17
CA ARG A 60 0.63 -10.18 14.24
C ARG A 60 0.32 -11.69 14.21
N GLY A 61 1.34 -12.51 13.95
CA GLY A 61 1.22 -13.97 13.92
C GLY A 61 0.51 -14.55 12.69
N GLN A 62 0.18 -13.74 11.68
CA GLN A 62 -0.41 -14.17 10.42
C GLN A 62 0.57 -13.92 9.27
N SER A 63 0.64 -14.85 8.31
CA SER A 63 1.52 -14.70 7.15
C SER A 63 0.84 -13.98 6.00
N TYR A 64 1.56 -13.02 5.43
CA TYR A 64 1.11 -12.22 4.31
C TYR A 64 2.15 -12.21 3.19
N CYS A 65 1.68 -11.96 1.98
CA CYS A 65 2.58 -11.50 0.92
C CYS A 65 3.21 -10.16 1.32
N ARG A 66 4.39 -9.83 0.77
CA ARG A 66 5.06 -8.53 1.01
C ARG A 66 4.13 -7.32 0.87
N ARG A 67 3.23 -7.33 -0.13
CA ARG A 67 2.25 -6.25 -0.35
C ARG A 67 1.29 -6.11 0.83
N HIS A 68 0.62 -7.20 1.21
CA HIS A 68 -0.39 -7.17 2.26
C HIS A 68 0.22 -7.04 3.66
N ALA A 69 1.44 -7.52 3.87
CA ALA A 69 2.20 -7.19 5.07
C ALA A 69 2.39 -5.67 5.19
N GLY A 70 2.74 -5.00 4.09
CA GLY A 70 2.83 -3.54 4.01
C GLY A 70 1.51 -2.85 4.33
N THR A 71 0.40 -3.31 3.75
CA THR A 71 -0.95 -2.76 4.04
C THR A 71 -1.35 -2.93 5.52
N ILE A 72 -1.18 -4.13 6.08
CA ILE A 72 -1.54 -4.41 7.48
C ILE A 72 -0.64 -3.64 8.44
N GLY A 73 0.66 -3.57 8.15
CA GLY A 73 1.61 -2.76 8.92
C GLY A 73 1.28 -1.27 8.87
N ALA A 74 0.87 -0.76 7.71
CA ALA A 74 0.47 0.64 7.53
C ALA A 74 -0.80 1.00 8.31
N LEU A 75 -1.81 0.15 8.27
CA LEU A 75 -3.08 0.35 8.98
C LEU A 75 -2.96 0.16 10.50
N GLY A 76 -1.97 -0.61 10.95
CA GLY A 76 -1.76 -0.87 12.37
C GLY A 76 -3.04 -1.35 13.06
N SER A 77 -3.42 -0.74 14.17
CA SER A 77 -4.63 -1.09 14.94
C SER A 77 -5.91 -1.06 14.10
N LYS A 78 -5.98 -0.23 13.06
CA LYS A 78 -7.16 -0.12 12.17
C LYS A 78 -7.40 -1.37 11.35
N ALA A 79 -6.37 -2.19 11.12
CA ALA A 79 -6.51 -3.48 10.44
C ALA A 79 -7.39 -4.48 11.21
N ASN A 80 -7.66 -4.26 12.51
CA ASN A 80 -8.56 -5.10 13.30
C ASN A 80 -10.03 -4.91 12.91
N ASN A 81 -10.37 -3.87 12.14
CA ASN A 81 -11.69 -3.68 11.56
C ASN A 81 -11.68 -4.13 10.10
N PRO A 82 -12.34 -5.25 9.74
CA PRO A 82 -12.39 -5.73 8.35
C PRO A 82 -12.92 -4.69 7.36
N ARG A 83 -13.78 -3.76 7.79
CA ARG A 83 -14.32 -2.68 6.93
C ARG A 83 -13.27 -1.61 6.57
N ALA A 84 -12.15 -1.57 7.29
CA ALA A 84 -11.04 -0.66 7.02
C ALA A 84 -10.03 -1.22 6.00
N LEU A 85 -10.15 -2.50 5.64
CA LEU A 85 -9.21 -3.16 4.74
C LEU A 85 -9.48 -2.76 3.28
N PRO A 86 -8.48 -2.25 2.55
CA PRO A 86 -8.56 -2.01 1.10
C PRO A 86 -8.89 -3.27 0.32
N ASP A 87 -9.38 -3.12 -0.91
CA ASP A 87 -9.50 -4.23 -1.86
C ASP A 87 -8.15 -4.94 -2.05
N VAL A 88 -8.16 -6.24 -2.36
CA VAL A 88 -6.94 -7.08 -2.48
C VAL A 88 -5.85 -6.42 -3.35
N GLY A 89 -6.24 -5.75 -4.43
CA GLY A 89 -5.34 -5.10 -5.36
C GLY A 89 -4.86 -3.70 -4.95
N HIS A 90 -5.60 -3.03 -4.06
CA HIS A 90 -5.44 -1.60 -3.76
C HIS A 90 -4.24 -1.34 -2.86
N ARG A 91 -3.43 -0.34 -3.20
CA ARG A 91 -2.14 -0.05 -2.55
C ARG A 91 -2.11 1.22 -1.72
N GLY A 92 -3.20 1.97 -1.64
CA GLY A 92 -3.26 3.30 -1.05
C GLY A 92 -2.69 3.39 0.36
N ALA A 93 -3.11 2.49 1.27
CA ALA A 93 -2.58 2.48 2.64
C ALA A 93 -1.06 2.30 2.69
N SER A 94 -0.53 1.33 1.94
CA SER A 94 0.90 1.06 1.90
C SER A 94 1.69 2.19 1.21
N LEU A 95 1.13 2.79 0.17
CA LEU A 95 1.73 3.91 -0.56
C LEU A 95 1.84 5.15 0.32
N VAL A 96 0.76 5.52 1.01
CA VAL A 96 0.76 6.66 1.95
C VAL A 96 1.78 6.45 3.05
N ARG A 97 1.81 5.27 3.69
CA ARG A 97 2.78 4.98 4.76
C ARG A 97 4.22 5.07 4.28
N TRP A 98 4.48 4.56 3.08
CA TRP A 98 5.82 4.55 2.52
C TRP A 98 6.30 5.96 2.17
N LEU A 99 5.47 6.76 1.49
CA LEU A 99 5.77 8.17 1.22
C LEU A 99 5.89 9.00 2.48
N TYR A 100 5.01 8.78 3.47
CA TYR A 100 5.06 9.46 4.75
C TYR A 100 6.42 9.27 5.43
N ARG A 101 6.91 8.03 5.48
CA ARG A 101 8.22 7.72 6.05
C ARG A 101 9.36 8.40 5.30
N ASP A 102 9.34 8.36 3.97
CA ASP A 102 10.43 8.89 3.16
C ASP A 102 10.44 10.43 3.14
N LEU A 103 9.27 11.07 3.27
CA LEU A 103 9.12 12.54 3.34
C LEU A 103 9.21 13.11 4.77
N ASP A 104 9.13 12.29 5.81
CA ASP A 104 9.14 12.72 7.23
C ASP A 104 10.31 13.66 7.57
N PRO A 105 11.57 13.39 7.18
CA PRO A 105 12.67 14.29 7.49
C PRO A 105 12.51 15.68 6.84
N THR A 106 12.00 15.73 5.62
CA THR A 106 11.81 16.98 4.88
C THR A 106 10.69 17.80 5.50
N PHE A 107 9.55 17.17 5.78
CA PHE A 107 8.39 17.88 6.31
C PHE A 107 8.52 18.24 7.79
N THR A 108 9.24 17.42 8.57
CA THR A 108 9.60 17.75 9.95
C THR A 108 10.44 19.03 9.98
N ARG A 109 11.52 19.13 9.19
CA ARG A 109 12.34 20.35 9.11
C ARG A 109 11.53 21.58 8.68
N LEU A 110 10.66 21.41 7.68
CA LEU A 110 9.79 22.49 7.21
C LEU A 110 8.86 22.99 8.31
N LEU A 111 8.16 22.08 9.01
CA LEU A 111 7.27 22.45 10.10
C LEU A 111 8.02 23.02 11.31
N GLU A 112 9.19 22.47 11.66
CA GLU A 112 10.05 23.03 12.70
C GLU A 112 10.46 24.48 12.38
N SER A 113 10.79 24.78 11.11
CA SER A 113 11.12 26.15 10.68
C SER A 113 9.96 27.14 10.79
N LEU A 114 8.72 26.65 10.80
CA LEU A 114 7.49 27.45 10.96
C LEU A 114 7.00 27.50 12.42
N SER A 115 7.55 26.64 13.28
CA SER A 115 7.11 26.49 14.65
C SER A 115 7.51 27.67 15.52
N SER A 116 6.66 28.00 16.48
CA SER A 116 6.96 28.87 17.61
C SER A 116 7.16 28.06 18.88
N ASP A 117 7.69 28.68 19.95
CA ASP A 117 7.95 28.01 21.23
C ASP A 117 6.73 27.32 21.86
N ARG A 118 5.51 27.68 21.46
CA ARG A 118 4.26 27.10 21.96
C ARG A 118 3.70 26.00 21.06
N ASP A 119 4.35 25.71 19.94
CA ASP A 119 3.90 24.68 19.01
C ASP A 119 4.50 23.32 19.32
N HIS A 120 3.73 22.27 19.03
CA HIS A 120 4.13 20.88 19.14
C HIS A 120 3.91 20.18 17.80
N LEU A 121 4.96 19.53 17.30
CA LEU A 121 4.88 18.70 16.10
C LEU A 121 4.29 17.34 16.44
N LEU A 122 3.11 17.05 15.89
CA LEU A 122 2.43 15.77 15.99
C LEU A 122 2.56 15.00 14.67
N ARG A 123 2.85 13.71 14.79
CA ARG A 123 3.04 12.78 13.67
C ARG A 123 2.10 11.59 13.81
N ASP A 124 1.48 11.20 12.71
CA ASP A 124 0.64 10.01 12.68
C ASP A 124 1.53 8.76 12.67
N ASN A 125 1.17 7.76 13.49
CA ASN A 125 1.90 6.49 13.58
C ASN A 125 1.29 5.38 12.71
N GLU A 126 0.02 5.53 12.36
CA GLU A 126 -0.77 4.58 11.56
C GLU A 126 -1.54 5.35 10.49
N VAL A 127 -1.85 4.70 9.38
CA VAL A 127 -2.69 5.26 8.32
C VAL A 127 -4.14 5.37 8.81
N ALA A 128 -4.68 6.58 8.75
CA ALA A 128 -6.10 6.82 8.98
C ALA A 128 -6.92 6.40 7.75
N VAL A 129 -8.13 5.88 8.00
CA VAL A 129 -9.14 5.65 6.94
C VAL A 129 -10.20 6.72 7.10
N ALA A 130 -10.13 7.75 6.26
CA ALA A 130 -11.12 8.81 6.20
C ALA A 130 -12.14 8.52 5.09
N ARG A 131 -13.23 9.30 5.07
CA ARG A 131 -14.20 9.33 3.97
C ARG A 131 -14.32 10.74 3.44
N ASP A 132 -14.56 10.87 2.14
CA ASP A 132 -15.01 12.13 1.55
C ASP A 132 -16.53 12.34 1.74
N GLU A 133 -17.05 13.44 1.23
CA GLU A 133 -18.48 13.77 1.28
C GLU A 133 -19.35 12.76 0.52
N GLY A 134 -18.80 12.13 -0.52
CA GLY A 134 -19.44 11.04 -1.28
C GLY A 134 -19.41 9.69 -0.56
N GLY A 135 -18.73 9.59 0.58
CA GLY A 135 -18.56 8.38 1.36
C GLY A 135 -17.45 7.45 0.85
N ALA A 136 -16.74 7.82 -0.21
CA ALA A 136 -15.60 7.07 -0.72
C ALA A 136 -14.44 7.12 0.28
N ARG A 137 -13.73 6.01 0.46
CA ARG A 137 -12.63 5.96 1.43
C ARG A 137 -11.41 6.67 0.87
N ARG A 138 -10.62 7.23 1.78
CA ARG A 138 -9.25 7.67 1.51
C ARG A 138 -8.34 7.26 2.66
N TRP A 139 -7.12 6.88 2.33
CA TRP A 139 -6.08 6.60 3.29
C TRP A 139 -5.24 7.85 3.48
N GLU A 140 -5.05 8.28 4.73
CA GLU A 140 -4.38 9.54 5.03
C GLU A 140 -3.36 9.38 6.17
N MET A 141 -2.24 10.09 6.06
CA MET A 141 -1.33 10.33 7.18
C MET A 141 -0.92 11.81 7.18
N SER A 142 -0.74 12.37 8.37
CA SER A 142 -0.53 13.80 8.56
C SER A 142 0.63 14.14 9.48
N TRP A 143 1.20 15.31 9.24
CA TRP A 143 2.00 16.07 10.20
C TRP A 143 1.19 17.29 10.64
N LYS A 144 1.26 17.64 11.92
CA LYS A 144 0.50 18.76 12.47
C LYS A 144 1.39 19.60 13.37
N LEU A 145 1.35 20.92 13.22
CA LEU A 145 1.78 21.85 14.25
C LEU A 145 0.56 22.23 15.09
N ALA A 146 0.56 21.84 16.35
CA ALA A 146 -0.50 22.13 17.29
C ALA A 146 -0.02 23.10 18.37
N SER A 147 -0.86 24.07 18.70
CA SER A 147 -0.67 25.01 19.81
C SER A 147 -1.78 24.81 20.84
N PRO A 148 -1.75 25.47 22.00
CA PRO A 148 -2.87 25.47 22.94
C PRO A 148 -4.21 25.95 22.34
N ALA A 149 -4.17 26.73 21.24
CA ALA A 149 -5.37 27.18 20.52
C ALA A 149 -5.90 26.14 19.50
N GLY A 150 -5.19 25.03 19.28
CA GLY A 150 -5.52 24.00 18.31
C GLY A 150 -4.46 23.79 17.24
N VAL A 151 -4.81 23.00 16.21
CA VAL A 151 -3.94 22.72 15.06
C VAL A 151 -3.84 23.97 14.19
N ARG A 152 -2.63 24.51 14.06
CA ARG A 152 -2.35 25.68 13.21
C ARG A 152 -2.04 25.29 11.78
N VAL A 153 -1.25 24.23 11.60
CA VAL A 153 -0.86 23.72 10.28
C VAL A 153 -1.08 22.22 10.28
N ARG A 154 -1.74 21.72 9.23
CA ARG A 154 -1.88 20.29 8.94
C ARG A 154 -1.42 20.03 7.53
N ILE A 155 -0.42 19.16 7.38
CA ILE A 155 0.05 18.67 6.09
C ILE A 155 -0.33 17.20 6.02
N SER A 156 -1.05 16.79 4.98
CA SER A 156 -1.54 15.43 4.84
C SER A 156 -1.17 14.83 3.49
N LEU A 157 -0.72 13.58 3.51
CA LEU A 157 -0.65 12.72 2.32
C LEU A 157 -1.90 11.86 2.28
N ALA A 158 -2.56 11.81 1.13
CA ALA A 158 -3.72 10.96 0.93
C ALA A 158 -3.68 10.20 -0.39
N VAL A 159 -4.29 9.03 -0.40
CA VAL A 159 -4.63 8.26 -1.62
C VAL A 159 -6.10 7.88 -1.52
N GLU A 160 -6.84 8.06 -2.60
CA GLU A 160 -8.27 7.80 -2.64
C GLU A 160 -8.57 6.34 -3.02
N GLU A 161 -9.75 5.87 -2.67
CA GLU A 161 -10.25 4.55 -3.07
C GLU A 161 -10.45 4.44 -4.58
N ALA A 162 -10.88 5.54 -5.23
CA ALA A 162 -11.18 5.57 -6.65
C ALA A 162 -9.94 5.38 -7.55
N ASP A 163 -8.78 5.92 -7.15
CA ASP A 163 -7.52 5.73 -7.86
C ASP A 163 -6.34 5.59 -6.90
N ASP A 164 -5.81 4.38 -6.80
CA ASP A 164 -4.71 4.03 -5.91
C ASP A 164 -3.32 4.42 -6.42
N SER A 165 -3.25 5.12 -7.55
CA SER A 165 -1.99 5.62 -8.12
C SER A 165 -1.70 7.08 -7.87
N ILE A 166 -2.72 7.88 -7.57
CA ILE A 166 -2.56 9.31 -7.38
C ILE A 166 -2.37 9.58 -5.90
N VAL A 167 -1.31 10.31 -5.59
CA VAL A 167 -1.04 10.82 -4.25
C VAL A 167 -1.47 12.27 -4.21
N LEU A 168 -2.21 12.63 -3.18
CA LEU A 168 -2.65 13.98 -2.89
C LEU A 168 -1.85 14.52 -1.71
N VAL A 169 -1.35 15.74 -1.84
CA VAL A 169 -0.73 16.51 -0.75
C VAL A 169 -1.70 17.61 -0.38
N ARG A 170 -2.04 17.70 0.91
CA ARG A 170 -3.02 18.66 1.42
C ARG A 170 -2.43 19.58 2.47
N LEU A 171 -2.82 20.85 2.44
CA LEU A 171 -2.60 21.83 3.49
C LEU A 171 -3.97 22.17 4.10
N GLY A 172 -4.20 21.77 5.35
CA GLY A 172 -5.53 21.80 5.95
C GLY A 172 -6.48 20.86 5.21
N ASP A 173 -7.43 21.45 4.47
CA ASP A 173 -8.39 20.73 3.62
C ASP A 173 -8.25 21.04 2.12
N GLU A 174 -7.27 21.87 1.74
CA GLU A 174 -6.96 22.18 0.35
C GLU A 174 -5.95 21.18 -0.21
N VAL A 175 -6.14 20.73 -1.45
CA VAL A 175 -5.15 19.95 -2.20
C VAL A 175 -4.17 20.92 -2.86
N VAL A 176 -2.93 20.92 -2.40
CA VAL A 176 -1.88 21.85 -2.89
C VAL A 176 -0.97 21.20 -3.94
N ALA A 177 -0.92 19.87 -3.99
CA ALA A 177 -0.27 19.11 -5.05
C ALA A 177 -0.92 17.75 -5.24
N SER A 178 -0.82 17.21 -6.45
CA SER A 178 -1.16 15.84 -6.76
C SER A 178 -0.20 15.27 -7.79
N GLY A 179 -0.01 13.96 -7.78
CA GLY A 179 0.84 13.31 -8.77
C GLY A 179 0.83 11.80 -8.68
N THR A 180 1.08 11.16 -9.83
CA THR A 180 1.35 9.73 -9.88
C THR A 180 2.85 9.53 -9.66
N PRO A 181 3.26 8.73 -8.66
CA PRO A 181 4.68 8.47 -8.50
C PRO A 181 5.29 7.72 -9.70
N PRO A 182 6.49 8.09 -10.18
CA PRO A 182 7.01 7.58 -11.47
C PRO A 182 7.15 6.05 -11.56
N TRP A 183 7.55 5.38 -10.48
CA TRP A 183 7.65 3.91 -10.46
C TRP A 183 6.27 3.22 -10.55
N ILE A 184 5.18 3.91 -10.20
CA ILE A 184 3.82 3.42 -10.43
C ILE A 184 3.47 3.53 -11.91
N GLU A 185 3.85 4.62 -12.57
CA GLU A 185 3.66 4.78 -14.02
C GLU A 185 4.47 3.75 -14.80
N ALA A 186 5.77 3.60 -14.51
CA ALA A 186 6.65 2.62 -15.15
C ALA A 186 6.06 1.19 -14.99
N ARG A 187 5.64 0.82 -13.77
CA ARG A 187 4.97 -0.46 -13.52
C ARG A 187 3.69 -0.64 -14.35
N ARG A 188 2.89 0.42 -14.54
CA ARG A 188 1.67 0.37 -15.36
C ARG A 188 1.99 0.21 -16.85
N ARG A 189 3.12 0.76 -17.32
CA ARG A 189 3.63 0.59 -18.69
C ARG A 189 4.37 -0.74 -18.91
N GLY A 190 4.58 -1.53 -17.85
CA GLY A 190 5.35 -2.77 -17.92
C GLY A 190 6.86 -2.53 -18.05
N GLU A 191 7.32 -1.31 -17.77
CA GLU A 191 8.72 -0.92 -17.82
C GLU A 191 9.44 -1.39 -16.56
N ARG A 192 10.64 -1.94 -16.75
CA ARG A 192 11.53 -2.29 -15.65
C ARG A 192 12.61 -1.22 -15.57
N LEU A 193 12.52 -0.39 -14.54
CA LEU A 193 13.57 0.56 -14.20
C LEU A 193 14.77 -0.19 -13.60
N SER A 194 15.97 0.30 -13.88
CA SER A 194 17.14 -0.05 -13.08
C SER A 194 17.03 0.54 -11.67
N ASP A 195 17.80 0.01 -10.73
CA ASP A 195 17.80 0.50 -9.34
C ASP A 195 18.24 1.98 -9.26
N GLU A 196 19.15 2.41 -10.14
CA GLU A 196 19.61 3.81 -10.21
C GLU A 196 18.52 4.74 -10.73
N GLU A 197 17.82 4.35 -11.80
CA GLU A 197 16.70 5.12 -12.37
C GLU A 197 15.53 5.20 -11.38
N ASP A 198 15.17 4.10 -10.71
CA ASP A 198 14.12 4.09 -9.68
C ASP A 198 14.49 5.01 -8.51
N ALA A 199 15.75 4.99 -8.06
CA ALA A 199 16.22 5.86 -6.99
C ALA A 199 16.22 7.34 -7.38
N GLU A 200 16.63 7.68 -8.61
CA GLU A 200 16.62 9.07 -9.09
C GLU A 200 15.19 9.58 -9.28
N GLN A 201 14.31 8.80 -9.91
CA GLN A 201 12.91 9.18 -10.07
C GLN A 201 12.20 9.39 -8.73
N ARG A 202 12.53 8.59 -7.71
CA ARG A 202 12.02 8.79 -6.33
C ARG A 202 12.51 10.11 -5.75
N ARG A 203 13.81 10.42 -5.85
CA ARG A 203 14.37 11.69 -5.36
C ARG A 203 13.68 12.89 -6.01
N GLN A 204 13.52 12.86 -7.33
CA GLN A 204 12.86 13.94 -8.08
C GLN A 204 11.40 14.11 -7.67
N PHE A 205 10.66 13.01 -7.52
CA PHE A 205 9.27 13.04 -7.07
C PHE A 205 9.12 13.62 -5.65
N TYR A 206 10.05 13.28 -4.75
CA TYR A 206 10.04 13.83 -3.38
C TYR A 206 10.39 15.31 -3.34
N ALA A 207 11.36 15.74 -4.15
CA ALA A 207 11.70 17.15 -4.30
C ALA A 207 10.51 17.95 -4.83
N PHE A 208 9.86 17.46 -5.89
CA PHE A 208 8.63 18.03 -6.44
C PHE A 208 7.55 18.23 -5.35
N ILE A 209 7.27 17.20 -4.56
CA ILE A 209 6.29 17.31 -3.45
C ILE A 209 6.72 18.37 -2.42
N GLY A 210 7.99 18.39 -2.06
CA GLY A 210 8.55 19.36 -1.11
C GLY A 210 8.41 20.80 -1.58
N ASP A 211 8.78 21.06 -2.83
CA ASP A 211 8.80 22.41 -3.41
C ASP A 211 7.40 23.01 -3.49
N TYR A 212 6.40 22.25 -3.95
CA TYR A 212 5.01 22.70 -4.01
C TYR A 212 4.47 23.07 -2.63
N LEU A 213 4.77 22.25 -1.62
CA LEU A 213 4.31 22.49 -0.26
C LEU A 213 4.95 23.72 0.36
N THR A 214 6.26 23.93 0.15
CA THR A 214 6.95 25.15 0.59
C THR A 214 6.34 26.40 -0.03
N GLN A 215 6.04 26.37 -1.34
CA GLN A 215 5.36 27.49 -2.02
C GLN A 215 3.96 27.74 -1.46
N ALA A 216 3.17 26.68 -1.23
CA ALA A 216 1.82 26.81 -0.68
C ALA A 216 1.81 27.43 0.72
N LEU A 217 2.77 27.06 1.57
CA LEU A 217 2.90 27.62 2.93
C LEU A 217 3.28 29.11 2.91
N GLN A 218 4.11 29.53 1.95
CA GLN A 218 4.49 30.95 1.77
C GLN A 218 3.30 31.82 1.30
N GLN A 219 2.36 31.24 0.56
CA GLN A 219 1.15 31.94 0.09
C GLN A 219 0.02 31.97 1.13
N SER A 220 0.09 31.09 2.13
CA SER A 220 -0.92 30.94 3.18
C SER A 220 -0.59 31.68 4.49
N THR A 221 0.58 32.33 4.54
CA THR A 221 1.07 33.12 5.69
C THR A 221 0.95 34.60 5.38
#